data_AF-A0A0Q0JF90-F1
#
_entry.id   AF-A0A0Q0JF90-F1
#
_cell.length_a   1.000
_cell.length_b   1.000
_cell.length_c   1.000
_cell.angle_alpha   90.00
_cell.angle_beta   90.00
_cell.angle_gamma   90.00
#
_symmetry.space_group_name_H-M   'P 1'
#
loop_
_entity.id
_entity.type
_entity.pdbx_description
1 polymer ?
#
loop_
_entity_poly.entity_id
_entity_poly.type
_entity_poly.pdbx_seq_one_letter_code
_entity_poly.pdbx_strand_id
1 'polypeptide(L)' 'MRYDYEYRSGGMGMIGDEYTEITCYVSVRYDHFAAGQRYVLEVRSLANSVDAWLYDAERKVVAEEEEEGGVHCI' A
#
# COMPACT_ATOMS: atom_id res chain seq x y z
N MET A 1 -1.51 -8.05 -3.87
CA MET A 1 -1.26 -7.12 -4.99
C MET A 1 0.22 -6.71 -4.95
N ARG A 2 0.87 -6.52 -6.10
CA ARG A 2 2.26 -6.05 -6.19
C ARG A 2 2.26 -4.54 -6.40
N TYR A 3 3.03 -3.83 -5.59
CA TYR A 3 3.20 -2.38 -5.63
C TYR A 3 4.69 -2.06 -5.73
N ASP A 4 5.10 -1.56 -6.89
CA ASP A 4 6.47 -1.13 -7.15
C ASP A 4 6.51 0.40 -7.09
N TYR A 5 7.46 0.94 -6.34
CA TYR A 5 7.65 2.38 -6.27
C TYR A 5 9.10 2.74 -5.96
N GLU A 6 9.45 3.99 -6.25
CA GLU A 6 10.73 4.57 -5.89
C GLU A 6 10.52 5.57 -4.76
N TYR A 7 11.40 5.55 -3.78
CA TYR A 7 11.47 6.61 -2.78
C TYR A 7 12.89 7.11 -2.64
N ARG A 8 13.02 8.37 -2.26
CA ARG A 8 14.33 8.95 -1.96
C ARG A 8 14.86 8.35 -0.67
N SER A 9 15.89 7.53 -0.74
CA SER A 9 16.56 7.03 0.46
C SER A 9 17.70 7.99 0.82
N GLY A 10 17.61 8.61 2.00
CA GLY A 10 18.58 9.62 2.42
C GLY A 10 18.24 10.25 3.76
N GLY A 11 19.19 10.20 4.70
CA GLY A 11 19.12 10.91 5.97
C GLY A 11 19.56 12.38 5.84
N MET A 12 19.32 13.16 6.90
CA MET A 12 19.73 14.57 7.00
C MET A 12 21.23 14.72 6.69
N GLY A 13 21.57 15.24 5.51
CA GLY A 13 22.96 15.43 5.04
C GLY A 13 23.34 14.66 3.77
N MET A 14 22.51 13.73 3.30
CA MET A 14 22.72 13.05 2.01
C MET A 14 22.18 13.92 0.87
N ILE A 15 23.04 14.72 0.25
CA ILE A 15 22.73 15.50 -0.96
C ILE A 15 22.98 14.60 -2.17
N GLY A 16 22.03 13.71 -2.46
CA GLY A 16 22.03 12.86 -3.66
C GLY A 16 20.61 12.68 -4.19
N ASP A 17 20.46 12.62 -5.50
CA ASP A 17 19.21 12.29 -6.20
C ASP A 17 19.03 10.76 -6.32
N GLU A 18 19.50 10.04 -5.31
CA GLU A 18 19.50 8.58 -5.30
C GLU A 18 18.12 8.10 -4.84
N TYR A 19 17.44 7.39 -5.73
CA TYR A 19 16.17 6.75 -5.46
C TYR A 19 16.40 5.26 -5.22
N THR A 20 15.68 4.70 -4.26
CA THR A 20 15.63 3.27 -4.01
C THR A 20 14.31 2.75 -4.55
N GLU A 21 14.41 1.81 -5.49
CA GLU A 21 13.28 1.00 -5.92
C GLU A 21 12.95 -0.03 -4.84
N ILE A 22 11.67 -0.18 -4.55
CA ILE A 22 11.16 -1.17 -3.60
C ILE A 22 9.92 -1.84 -4.18
N THR A 23 9.82 -3.14 -3.97
CA THR A 23 8.64 -3.94 -4.32
C THR A 23 7.95 -4.38 -3.04
N CYS A 24 6.69 -4.01 -2.87
CA CYS A 24 5.85 -4.46 -1.76
C CYS A 24 4.71 -5.34 -2.26
N TYR A 25 4.41 -6.37 -1.47
CA TYR A 25 3.24 -7.23 -1.63
C TYR A 25 2.23 -6.87 -0.55
N VAL A 26 1.07 -6.40 -0.99
CA VAL A 26 -0.04 -5.98 -0.11
C VAL A 26 -1.14 -7.03 -0.12
N SER A 27 -1.59 -7.43 1.06
CA SER A 27 -2.73 -8.29 1.32
C SER A 27 -3.77 -7.53 2.13
N VAL A 28 -5.01 -7.51 1.62
CA VAL A 28 -6.18 -6.95 2.32
C VAL A 28 -7.26 -8.02 2.31
N ARG A 29 -7.72 -8.40 3.50
CA ARG A 29 -8.78 -9.38 3.66
C ARG A 29 -10.11 -8.69 3.93
N TYR A 30 -11.14 -9.08 3.17
CA TYR A 30 -12.48 -8.56 3.33
C TYR A 30 -13.51 -9.69 3.19
N ASP A 31 -14.05 -10.15 4.31
CA ASP A 31 -14.94 -11.32 4.37
C ASP A 31 -16.39 -11.01 3.90
N HIS A 32 -16.73 -9.72 3.70
CA HIS A 32 -18.08 -9.27 3.32
C HIS A 32 -18.18 -8.87 1.84
N PHE A 33 -17.46 -9.58 0.98
CA PHE A 33 -17.51 -9.36 -0.46
C PHE A 33 -18.93 -9.58 -1.02
N ALA A 34 -19.45 -8.57 -1.72
CA ALA A 34 -20.73 -8.65 -2.41
C ALA A 34 -20.52 -8.58 -3.92
N ALA A 35 -20.96 -9.63 -4.63
CA ALA A 35 -20.85 -9.68 -6.08
C ALA A 35 -21.63 -8.53 -6.75
N GLY A 36 -21.06 -7.95 -7.81
CA GLY A 36 -21.65 -6.82 -8.52
C GLY A 36 -21.42 -5.45 -7.86
N GLN A 37 -20.86 -5.40 -6.66
CA GLN A 37 -20.38 -4.15 -6.07
C GLN A 37 -19.03 -3.74 -6.64
N ARG A 38 -18.79 -2.43 -6.69
CA ARG A 38 -17.48 -1.87 -7.04
C ARG A 38 -16.68 -1.65 -5.76
N TYR A 39 -15.44 -2.16 -5.77
CA TYR A 39 -14.46 -1.89 -4.73
C TYR A 39 -13.23 -1.18 -5.32
N VAL A 40 -12.55 -0.39 -4.52
CA VAL A 40 -11.30 0.28 -4.88
C VAL A 40 -10.25 -0.08 -3.85
N LEU A 41 -9.20 -0.79 -4.27
CA LEU A 41 -8.00 -0.97 -3.45
C LEU A 41 -7.08 0.23 -3.73
N GLU A 42 -6.89 1.08 -2.72
CA GLU A 42 -5.93 2.18 -2.76
C GLU A 42 -4.69 1.76 -1.97
N VAL A 43 -3.51 1.97 -2.56
CA VAL A 43 -2.21 1.71 -1.93
C VAL A 43 -1.41 2.99 -1.99
N ARG A 44 -0.85 3.42 -0.85
CA ARG A 44 -0.04 4.63 -0.74
C ARG A 44 1.29 4.30 -0.08
N SER A 45 2.35 4.90 -0.59
CA SER A 45 3.66 4.90 0.05
C SER A 45 3.97 6.23 0.71
N LEU A 46 4.64 6.17 1.85
CA LEU A 46 5.30 7.31 2.47
C LEU A 46 6.74 6.92 2.85
N ALA A 47 7.72 7.50 2.17
CA ALA A 47 9.11 7.04 2.27
C ALA A 47 9.20 5.52 2.05
N ASN A 48 9.72 4.76 3.01
CA ASN A 48 9.87 3.31 2.90
C ASN A 48 8.69 2.50 3.49
N SER A 49 7.57 3.13 3.86
CA SER A 49 6.37 2.44 4.32
C SER A 49 5.26 2.46 3.27
N VAL A 50 4.38 1.47 3.35
CA VAL A 50 3.20 1.33 2.48
C VAL A 50 1.99 1.01 3.34
N ASP A 51 0.88 1.69 3.06
CA ASP A 51 -0.43 1.47 3.67
C ASP A 51 -1.47 1.24 2.56
N ALA A 52 -2.57 0.54 2.86
CA ALA A 52 -3.57 0.15 1.88
C ALA A 52 -5.00 0.06 2.44
N TRP A 53 -5.94 0.67 1.71
CA TRP A 53 -7.36 0.67 2.09
C TRP A 53 -8.21 0.06 0.98
N LEU A 54 -9.20 -0.73 1.38
CA LEU A 54 -10.30 -1.15 0.51
C LEU A 54 -11.50 -0.25 0.74
N TYR A 55 -11.94 0.41 -0.34
CA TYR A 55 -13.15 1.22 -0.34
C TYR A 55 -14.30 0.52 -1.06
N ASP A 56 -15.52 0.74 -0.59
CA ASP A 56 -16.75 0.38 -1.31
C ASP A 56 -17.14 1.44 -2.36
N ALA A 57 -18.30 1.25 -2.99
CA ALA A 57 -18.84 2.13 -4.02
C ALA A 57 -19.15 3.56 -3.51
N GLU A 58 -19.39 3.71 -2.20
CA GLU A 58 -19.66 4.98 -1.54
C GLU A 58 -18.39 5.66 -1.00
N ARG A 59 -17.20 5.10 -1.32
CA ARG A 59 -15.89 5.55 -0.82
C ARG A 59 -15.73 5.42 0.70
N LYS A 60 -16.44 4.48 1.32
CA LYS A 60 -16.21 4.13 2.72
C LYS A 60 -15.12 3.07 2.82
N VAL A 61 -14.21 3.21 3.78
CA VAL A 61 -13.23 2.17 4.13
C VAL A 61 -13.97 0.96 4.71
N VAL A 62 -13.75 -0.21 4.13
CA VAL A 62 -14.37 -1.48 4.55
C VAL A 62 -13.35 -2.54 4.97
N ALA A 63 -12.07 -2.35 4.63
CA ALA A 63 -10.93 -3.11 5.12
C ALA A 63 -9.63 -2.30 4.94
N GLU A 64 -8.60 -2.66 5.69
CA GLU A 64 -7.24 -2.12 5.62
C GLU A 64 -6.25 -3.29 5.51
N GLU A 65 -4.96 -3.04 5.30
CA GLU A 65 -3.93 -4.09 5.38
C GLU A 65 -3.96 -4.80 6.75
N GLU A 66 -3.61 -6.08 6.76
CA GLU A 66 -3.47 -6.82 8.02
C GLU A 66 -2.27 -6.25 8.83
N GLU A 67 -2.49 -5.92 10.11
CA GLU A 67 -1.45 -5.32 10.99
C GLU A 67 -0.15 -6.13 10.99
N GLU A 68 -0.24 -7.47 10.95
CA GLU A 68 0.91 -8.36 10.81
C GLU A 68 0.90 -9.04 9.44
N GLY A 69 1.91 -8.78 8.63
CA GLY A 69 2.12 -9.47 7.34
C GLY A 69 1.21 -9.01 6.20
N GLY A 70 0.32 -8.03 6.43
CA GLY A 70 -0.47 -7.41 5.36
C GLY A 70 0.37 -6.66 4.33
N VAL A 71 1.57 -6.23 4.71
CA VAL A 71 2.56 -5.61 3.81
C VAL A 71 3.90 -6.32 3.96
N HIS A 72 4.43 -6.82 2.84
CA HIS A 72 5.75 -7.44 2.78
C HIS A 72 6.58 -6.82 1.66
N CYS A 73 7.64 -6.09 2.00
CA CYS A 73 8.53 -5.45 1.03
C CYS A 73 9.87 -6.20 0.93
N ILE A 74 10.43 -6.25 -0.28
CA ILE A 74 11.70 -6.92 -0.63
C ILE A 74 12.73 -5.93 -1.16
#